data_AF-A0A1X0QWA9-F1
#
_entry.id   AF-A0A1X0QWA9-F1
#
_cell.length_a   1.000
_cell.length_b   1.000
_cell.length_c   1.000
_cell.angle_alpha   90.00
_cell.angle_beta   90.00
_cell.angle_gamma   90.00
#
_symmetry.space_group_name_H-M   'P 1'
#
loop_
_entity.id
_entity.type
_entity.pdbx_description
1 polymer ?
#
loop_
_entity_poly.entity_id
_entity_poly.type
_entity_poly.pdbx_seq_one_letter_code
_entity_poly.pdbx_strand_id
1 'polypeptide(L)'
;MYVIDTGYCKLKVYNPRIGMDALQVTPISQANANQRSGRAGRTGPGVAYRLYTEEAYRNEMFVNNIPEIQRTNLASVVLQLKSLGVKNLLDFDFMDPPPQDNILNSMYQLWILGAFDDNGDLTEAGRKMNEFPVDPSLAKMLIAAEEHECTAEVLTIVSMLSVPSVFYRPKERQEESDAAREKFFVPESDHLTLLHVYTQWKINQ
;
A
#
# COMPACT_ATOMS: atom_id res chain seq x y z
N MET A 1 19.86 -29.00 -5.21
CA MET A 1 19.30 -27.62 -5.15
C MET A 1 18.63 -27.46 -3.80
N TYR A 2 18.81 -26.32 -3.13
CA TYR A 2 18.38 -26.14 -1.74
C TYR A 2 17.49 -24.91 -1.58
N VAL A 3 16.50 -25.01 -0.70
CA VAL A 3 15.68 -23.88 -0.25
C VAL A 3 15.75 -23.81 1.27
N ILE A 4 15.94 -22.61 1.81
CA ILE A 4 15.82 -22.34 3.24
C ILE A 4 14.56 -21.49 3.43
N ASP A 5 13.61 -21.98 4.23
CA ASP A 5 12.33 -21.33 4.47
C ASP A 5 12.20 -20.95 5.95
N THR A 6 12.22 -19.65 6.22
CA THR A 6 12.04 -19.10 7.56
C THR A 6 10.58 -19.14 8.03
N GLY A 7 9.62 -19.39 7.15
CA GLY A 7 8.19 -19.45 7.50
C GLY A 7 7.49 -18.10 7.60
N TYR A 8 8.14 -16.99 7.20
CA TYR A 8 7.56 -15.65 7.29
C TYR A 8 7.47 -14.95 5.93
N CYS A 9 6.55 -13.98 5.84
CA CYS A 9 6.47 -13.01 4.75
C CYS A 9 6.00 -11.65 5.29
N LYS A 10 6.24 -10.58 4.52
CA LYS A 10 5.60 -9.28 4.77
C LYS A 10 4.26 -9.26 4.03
N LEU A 11 3.18 -9.03 4.75
CA LEU A 11 1.85 -8.83 4.19
C LEU A 11 1.36 -7.42 4.49
N LYS A 12 0.68 -6.83 3.52
CA LYS A 12 -0.08 -5.60 3.71
C LYS A 12 -1.39 -5.96 4.44
N VAL A 13 -1.62 -5.32 5.58
CA VAL A 13 -2.76 -5.51 6.46
C VAL A 13 -3.39 -4.15 6.77
N TYR A 14 -4.68 -4.01 6.50
CA TYR A 14 -5.46 -2.81 6.79
C TYR A 14 -6.05 -2.87 8.20
N ASN A 15 -5.89 -1.79 8.96
CA ASN A 15 -6.58 -1.61 10.23
C ASN A 15 -7.75 -0.62 10.05
N PRO A 16 -9.02 -1.08 10.01
CA PRO A 16 -10.17 -0.22 9.76
C PRO A 16 -10.44 0.80 10.87
N ARG A 17 -10.02 0.54 12.11
CA ARG A 17 -10.19 1.49 13.22
C ARG A 17 -9.26 2.70 13.10
N ILE A 18 -8.08 2.47 12.54
CA ILE A 18 -7.04 3.50 12.36
C ILE A 18 -7.11 4.09 10.94
N GLY A 19 -7.73 3.38 9.99
CA GLY A 19 -7.85 3.81 8.60
C GLY A 19 -6.56 3.70 7.79
N MET A 20 -5.60 2.88 8.24
CA MET A 20 -4.27 2.79 7.62
C MET A 20 -3.86 1.36 7.30
N ASP A 21 -3.14 1.22 6.18
CA ASP A 21 -2.44 0.00 5.81
C ASP A 21 -1.08 -0.08 6.50
N ALA A 22 -0.72 -1.26 7.00
CA ALA A 22 0.58 -1.54 7.57
C ALA A 22 1.21 -2.77 6.91
N LEU A 23 2.55 -2.75 6.75
CA LEU A 23 3.31 -3.93 6.37
C LEU A 23 3.70 -4.71 7.62
N GLN A 24 3.03 -5.85 7.85
CA GLN A 24 3.29 -6.71 8.99
C GLN A 24 4.04 -7.97 8.58
N VAL A 25 5.02 -8.36 9.39
CA VAL A 25 5.66 -9.69 9.25
C VAL A 25 4.70 -10.71 9.83
N THR A 26 4.28 -11.67 9.00
CA THR A 26 3.29 -12.70 9.35
C THR A 26 3.79 -14.08 8.95
N PRO A 27 3.34 -15.15 9.64
CA PRO A 27 3.58 -16.52 9.19
C PRO A 27 2.99 -16.75 7.80
N ILE A 28 3.66 -17.56 6.99
CA ILE A 28 3.18 -17.96 5.67
C ILE A 28 2.07 -19.01 5.77
N SER A 29 1.25 -19.13 4.72
CA SER A 29 0.33 -20.27 4.60
C SER A 29 1.05 -21.57 4.24
N GLN A 30 0.38 -22.70 4.48
CA GLN A 30 0.82 -24.02 4.05
C GLN A 30 1.00 -24.06 2.52
N ALA A 31 0.08 -23.46 1.75
CA ALA A 31 0.21 -23.33 0.31
C ALA A 31 1.49 -22.58 -0.11
N ASN A 32 1.86 -21.51 0.60
CA ASN A 32 3.11 -20.78 0.35
C ASN A 32 4.34 -21.60 0.73
N ALA A 33 4.33 -22.29 1.86
CA ALA A 33 5.41 -23.18 2.28
C ALA A 33 5.66 -24.29 1.23
N ASN A 34 4.59 -24.87 0.68
CA ASN A 34 4.65 -25.89 -0.36
C ASN A 34 5.16 -25.33 -1.69
N GLN A 35 4.73 -24.12 -2.07
CA GLN A 35 5.25 -23.45 -3.25
C GLN A 35 6.76 -23.17 -3.10
N ARG A 36 7.21 -22.72 -1.92
CA ARG A 36 8.62 -22.46 -1.61
C ARG A 36 9.46 -23.75 -1.71
N SER A 37 9.04 -24.83 -1.07
CA SER A 37 9.75 -26.11 -1.16
C SER A 37 9.78 -26.68 -2.58
N GLY A 38 8.70 -26.49 -3.35
CA GLY A 38 8.63 -26.89 -4.76
C GLY A 38 9.69 -26.23 -5.65
N ARG A 39 10.22 -25.05 -5.27
CA ARG A 39 11.31 -24.40 -6.01
C ARG A 39 12.61 -25.20 -5.99
N ALA A 40 12.85 -26.00 -4.95
CA ALA A 40 14.04 -26.86 -4.86
C ALA A 40 14.00 -28.00 -5.89
N GLY A 41 12.81 -28.41 -6.35
CA GLY A 41 12.60 -29.56 -7.23
C GLY A 41 12.53 -29.26 -8.73
N ARG A 42 12.86 -28.03 -9.17
CA ARG A 42 12.62 -27.61 -10.57
C ARG A 42 13.50 -28.30 -11.61
N THR A 43 14.74 -28.62 -11.25
CA THR A 43 15.73 -29.19 -12.18
C THR A 43 16.04 -30.67 -11.88
N GLY A 44 15.69 -31.15 -10.69
CA GLY A 44 15.98 -32.49 -10.21
C GLY A 44 15.68 -32.61 -8.71
N PRO A 45 16.02 -33.72 -8.06
CA PRO A 45 15.82 -33.88 -6.62
C PRO A 45 16.48 -32.75 -5.82
N GLY A 46 15.70 -32.11 -4.94
CA GLY A 46 16.13 -30.99 -4.10
C GLY A 46 15.67 -31.14 -2.67
N VAL A 47 16.24 -30.33 -1.77
CA VAL A 47 15.94 -30.37 -0.33
C VAL A 47 15.48 -29.00 0.14
N ALA A 48 14.42 -28.97 0.95
CA ALA A 48 13.91 -27.75 1.58
C ALA A 48 14.09 -27.82 3.10
N TYR A 49 14.81 -26.86 3.66
CA TYR A 49 15.03 -26.70 5.10
C TYR A 49 14.02 -25.70 5.64
N ARG A 50 13.05 -26.18 6.42
CA ARG A 50 12.04 -25.35 7.10
C ARG A 50 12.52 -25.04 8.51
N LEU A 51 12.61 -23.75 8.87
CA LEU A 51 13.09 -23.30 10.19
C LEU A 51 11.95 -23.23 11.24
N TYR A 52 10.98 -24.13 11.13
CA TYR A 52 9.82 -24.24 12.00
C TYR A 52 9.45 -25.72 12.17
N THR A 53 8.75 -26.05 13.25
CA THR A 53 8.37 -27.43 13.56
C THR A 53 7.27 -27.91 12.61
N GLU A 54 7.19 -29.24 12.45
CA GLU A 54 6.08 -29.85 11.69
C GLU A 54 4.73 -29.57 12.36
N GLU A 55 4.69 -29.47 13.68
CA GLU A 55 3.50 -29.09 14.44
C GLU A 55 3.03 -27.68 14.07
N ALA A 56 3.94 -26.69 14.04
CA ALA A 56 3.60 -25.32 13.64
C ALA A 56 3.07 -25.26 12.19
N TYR A 57 3.66 -26.04 11.28
CA TYR A 57 3.16 -26.15 9.90
C TYR A 57 1.72 -26.66 9.82
N ARG A 58 1.35 -27.64 10.67
CA ARG A 58 0.02 -28.27 10.63
C ARG A 58 -1.04 -27.48 11.39
N ASN A 59 -0.68 -26.91 12.53
CA ASN A 59 -1.62 -26.35 13.51
C ASN A 59 -1.65 -24.82 13.56
N GLU A 60 -0.54 -24.15 13.25
CA GLU A 60 -0.44 -22.68 13.37
C GLU A 60 -0.58 -21.95 12.02
N MET A 61 -0.19 -22.59 10.91
CA MET A 61 -0.24 -21.98 9.58
C MET A 61 -1.61 -22.19 8.91
N PHE A 62 -2.17 -21.10 8.36
CA PHE A 62 -3.37 -21.17 7.52
C PHE A 62 -3.13 -22.05 6.29
N VAL A 63 -4.16 -22.75 5.82
CA VAL A 63 -4.07 -23.59 4.62
C VAL A 63 -3.76 -22.72 3.38
N ASN A 64 -4.49 -21.62 3.22
CA ASN A 64 -4.35 -20.67 2.12
C ASN A 64 -4.11 -19.26 2.66
N ASN A 65 -3.59 -18.37 1.80
CA ASN A 65 -3.45 -16.96 2.14
C ASN A 65 -4.84 -16.28 2.20
N ILE A 66 -5.03 -15.38 3.15
CA ILE A 66 -6.20 -14.50 3.21
C ILE A 66 -6.22 -13.64 1.92
N PRO A 67 -7.34 -13.56 1.19
CA PRO A 67 -7.47 -12.74 -0.02
C PRO A 67 -7.10 -11.28 0.21
N GLU A 68 -6.53 -10.63 -0.82
CA GLU A 68 -6.06 -9.23 -0.69
C GLU A 68 -7.20 -8.25 -0.40
N ILE A 69 -8.35 -8.44 -1.05
CA ILE A 69 -9.53 -7.58 -0.88
C ILE A 69 -10.04 -7.56 0.58
N GLN A 70 -9.80 -8.61 1.35
CA GLN A 70 -10.21 -8.67 2.76
C GLN A 70 -9.25 -7.96 3.72
N ARG A 71 -8.06 -7.57 3.25
CA ARG A 71 -6.95 -7.13 4.10
C ARG A 71 -6.26 -5.84 3.66
N THR A 72 -6.81 -5.11 2.69
CA THR A 72 -6.27 -3.82 2.22
C THR A 72 -7.32 -2.72 2.25
N ASN A 73 -6.90 -1.46 2.21
CA ASN A 73 -7.82 -0.34 1.99
C ASN A 73 -8.51 -0.48 0.62
N LEU A 74 -9.84 -0.34 0.61
CA LEU A 74 -10.68 -0.50 -0.57
C LEU A 74 -11.01 0.82 -1.28
N ALA A 75 -10.51 1.98 -0.83
CA ALA A 75 -10.87 3.29 -1.39
C ALA A 75 -10.66 3.34 -2.92
N SER A 76 -9.49 2.93 -3.40
CA SER A 76 -9.18 2.91 -4.84
C SER A 76 -10.07 1.92 -5.61
N VAL A 77 -10.35 0.75 -5.02
CA VAL A 77 -11.21 -0.29 -5.61
C VAL A 77 -12.66 0.18 -5.68
N VAL A 78 -13.18 0.78 -4.61
CA VAL A 78 -14.54 1.30 -4.51
C VAL A 78 -14.76 2.43 -5.51
N LEU A 79 -13.79 3.35 -5.64
CA LEU A 79 -13.83 4.42 -6.64
C LEU A 79 -13.88 3.84 -8.06
N GLN A 80 -13.07 2.84 -8.35
CA GLN A 80 -13.03 2.17 -9.65
C GLN A 80 -14.33 1.38 -9.95
N LEU A 81 -14.88 0.66 -8.98
CA LEU A 81 -16.15 -0.05 -9.17
C LEU A 81 -17.30 0.92 -9.45
N LYS A 82 -17.33 2.06 -8.75
CA LYS A 82 -18.31 3.12 -9.00
C LYS A 82 -18.14 3.78 -10.36
N SER A 83 -16.91 3.99 -10.83
CA SER A 83 -16.66 4.52 -12.18
C SER A 83 -17.06 3.53 -13.29
N LEU A 84 -17.02 2.22 -13.02
CA LEU A 84 -17.56 1.17 -13.90
C LEU A 84 -19.10 1.06 -13.90
N GLY A 85 -19.80 1.83 -13.07
CA GLY A 85 -21.26 1.86 -13.01
C GLY A 85 -21.89 0.88 -12.02
N VAL A 86 -21.12 0.29 -11.11
CA VAL A 86 -21.65 -0.57 -10.04
C VAL A 86 -22.38 0.31 -9.01
N LYS A 87 -23.72 0.15 -8.94
CA LYS A 87 -24.56 0.94 -8.03
C LYS A 87 -24.46 0.45 -6.58
N ASN A 88 -24.74 -0.83 -6.35
CA ASN A 88 -24.68 -1.43 -5.01
C ASN A 88 -23.41 -2.28 -4.87
N LEU A 89 -22.50 -1.81 -4.02
CA LEU A 89 -21.24 -2.51 -3.73
C LEU A 89 -21.43 -3.68 -2.77
N LEU A 90 -22.49 -3.67 -1.96
CA LEU A 90 -22.78 -4.74 -1.01
C LEU A 90 -23.36 -5.98 -1.69
N ASP A 91 -24.04 -5.79 -2.83
CA ASP A 91 -24.61 -6.86 -3.65
C ASP A 91 -23.66 -7.29 -4.79
N PHE A 92 -22.46 -6.71 -4.85
CA PHE A 92 -21.50 -7.05 -5.90
C PHE A 92 -20.94 -8.45 -5.66
N ASP A 93 -20.89 -9.26 -6.73
CA ASP A 93 -20.51 -10.67 -6.68
C ASP A 93 -18.98 -10.84 -6.58
N PHE A 94 -18.43 -10.56 -5.40
CA PHE A 94 -17.04 -10.83 -5.08
C PHE A 94 -16.82 -12.32 -4.86
N MET A 95 -15.74 -12.88 -5.44
CA MET A 95 -15.32 -14.26 -5.17
C MET A 95 -15.10 -14.52 -3.67
N ASP A 96 -14.39 -13.59 -3.02
CA ASP A 96 -14.21 -13.54 -1.58
C ASP A 96 -14.62 -12.13 -1.11
N PRO A 97 -15.82 -11.94 -0.55
CA PRO A 97 -16.30 -10.62 -0.19
C PRO A 97 -15.43 -10.00 0.93
N PRO A 98 -15.09 -8.71 0.83
CA PRO A 98 -14.45 -8.00 1.93
C PRO A 98 -15.43 -7.78 3.10
N PRO A 99 -14.92 -7.50 4.31
CA PRO A 99 -15.76 -7.06 5.41
C PRO A 99 -16.60 -5.84 5.03
N GLN A 100 -17.89 -5.85 5.33
CA GLN A 100 -18.80 -4.74 5.00
C GLN A 100 -18.32 -3.42 5.62
N ASP A 101 -17.77 -3.46 6.84
CA ASP A 101 -17.18 -2.30 7.51
C ASP A 101 -16.06 -1.66 6.68
N ASN A 102 -15.23 -2.45 5.97
CA ASN A 102 -14.17 -1.90 5.12
C ASN A 102 -14.76 -1.18 3.90
N ILE A 103 -15.80 -1.75 3.27
CA ILE A 103 -16.50 -1.09 2.15
C ILE A 103 -17.09 0.23 2.62
N LEU A 104 -17.83 0.22 3.74
CA LEU A 104 -18.49 1.40 4.28
C LEU A 104 -17.49 2.50 4.66
N ASN A 105 -16.38 2.14 5.32
CA ASN A 105 -15.32 3.09 5.67
C ASN A 105 -14.68 3.70 4.41
N SER A 106 -14.41 2.89 3.38
CA SER A 106 -13.87 3.40 2.11
C SER A 106 -14.86 4.31 1.37
N MET A 107 -16.16 3.99 1.37
CA MET A 107 -17.19 4.87 0.82
C MET A 107 -17.27 6.19 1.58
N TYR A 108 -17.21 6.14 2.91
CA TYR A 108 -17.22 7.33 3.76
C TYR A 108 -15.97 8.20 3.53
N GLN A 109 -14.79 7.59 3.40
CA GLN A 109 -13.56 8.30 3.07
C GLN A 109 -13.65 9.01 1.71
N LEU A 110 -14.19 8.34 0.69
CA LEU A 110 -14.36 8.93 -0.64
C LEU A 110 -15.40 10.06 -0.65
N TRP A 111 -16.46 9.94 0.14
CA TRP A 111 -17.42 11.03 0.34
C TRP A 111 -16.76 12.25 0.99
N ILE A 112 -15.95 12.07 2.05
CA ILE A 112 -15.18 13.18 2.66
C ILE A 112 -14.24 13.86 1.65
N LEU A 113 -13.60 13.08 0.77
CA LEU A 113 -12.72 13.61 -0.28
C LEU A 113 -13.49 14.34 -1.39
N GLY A 114 -14.81 14.27 -1.40
CA GLY A 114 -15.69 14.83 -2.43
C GLY A 114 -15.71 14.00 -3.72
N ALA A 115 -15.29 12.74 -3.67
CA ALA A 115 -15.36 11.83 -4.81
C ALA A 115 -16.79 11.28 -5.01
N PHE A 116 -17.57 11.18 -3.93
CA PHE A 116 -18.99 10.82 -3.95
C PHE A 116 -19.87 11.96 -3.44
N ASP A 117 -21.09 12.04 -3.94
CA ASP A 117 -22.13 12.93 -3.41
C ASP A 117 -22.88 12.28 -2.23
N ASP A 118 -23.85 13.01 -1.65
CA ASP A 118 -24.66 12.54 -0.51
C ASP A 118 -25.56 11.33 -0.87
N ASN A 119 -25.79 11.08 -2.15
CA ASN A 119 -26.54 9.93 -2.65
C ASN A 119 -25.64 8.72 -2.93
N GLY A 120 -24.31 8.87 -2.81
CA GLY A 120 -23.32 7.83 -3.10
C GLY A 120 -23.02 7.65 -4.59
N ASP A 121 -23.32 8.65 -5.41
CA ASP A 121 -22.99 8.71 -6.83
C ASP A 121 -21.66 9.44 -7.07
N LEU A 122 -21.01 9.10 -8.19
CA LEU A 122 -19.68 9.60 -8.53
C LEU A 122 -19.74 11.06 -9.02
N THR A 123 -19.02 11.95 -8.34
CA THR A 123 -18.93 13.38 -8.72
C THR A 123 -17.96 13.59 -9.88
N GLU A 124 -17.92 14.80 -10.44
CA GLU A 124 -16.90 15.17 -11.45
C GLU A 124 -15.49 15.08 -10.87
N ALA A 125 -15.29 15.49 -9.61
CA ALA A 125 -14.02 15.34 -8.92
C ALA A 125 -13.64 13.86 -8.74
N GLY A 126 -14.60 13.00 -8.39
CA GLY A 126 -14.37 11.55 -8.29
C GLY A 126 -13.98 10.92 -9.63
N ARG A 127 -14.59 11.37 -10.74
CA ARG A 127 -14.19 10.93 -12.09
C ARG A 127 -12.75 11.31 -12.40
N LYS A 128 -12.37 12.57 -12.15
CA LYS A 128 -10.98 13.03 -12.33
C LYS A 128 -10.01 12.24 -11.43
N MET A 129 -10.37 11.97 -10.18
CA MET A 129 -9.53 11.16 -9.27
C MET A 129 -9.25 9.77 -9.83
N ASN A 130 -10.25 9.13 -10.44
CA ASN A 130 -10.13 7.79 -11.01
C ASN A 130 -9.20 7.72 -12.24
N GLU A 131 -8.87 8.85 -12.87
CA GLU A 131 -7.91 8.91 -13.97
C GLU A 131 -6.45 8.82 -13.49
N PHE A 132 -6.18 9.15 -12.22
CA PHE A 132 -4.84 9.11 -11.66
C PHE A 132 -4.50 7.72 -11.08
N PRO A 133 -3.31 7.18 -11.36
CA PRO A 133 -2.86 5.88 -10.84
C PRO A 133 -2.28 5.99 -9.41
N VAL A 134 -2.91 6.77 -8.54
CA VAL A 134 -2.49 7.01 -7.15
C VAL A 134 -3.67 6.86 -6.20
N ASP A 135 -3.40 6.78 -4.90
CA ASP A 135 -4.47 6.73 -3.91
C ASP A 135 -5.39 7.97 -3.99
N PRO A 136 -6.72 7.82 -3.77
CA PRO A 136 -7.68 8.91 -3.92
C PRO A 136 -7.34 10.19 -3.12
N SER A 137 -6.70 10.05 -1.97
CA SER A 137 -6.24 11.21 -1.17
C SER A 137 -5.14 12.02 -1.88
N LEU A 138 -4.18 11.33 -2.51
CA LEU A 138 -3.11 11.97 -3.30
C LEU A 138 -3.68 12.54 -4.60
N ALA A 139 -4.63 11.84 -5.23
CA ALA A 139 -5.32 12.34 -6.42
C ALA A 139 -6.10 13.62 -6.11
N LYS A 140 -6.82 13.67 -4.98
CA LYS A 140 -7.50 14.89 -4.52
C LYS A 140 -6.52 16.04 -4.28
N MET A 141 -5.33 15.74 -3.73
CA MET A 141 -4.29 16.75 -3.52
C MET A 141 -3.79 17.33 -4.86
N LEU A 142 -3.60 16.51 -5.89
CA LEU A 142 -3.23 16.98 -7.24
C LEU A 142 -4.31 17.87 -7.85
N ILE A 143 -5.58 17.47 -7.73
CA ILE A 143 -6.71 18.25 -8.26
C ILE A 143 -6.82 19.60 -7.54
N ALA A 144 -6.70 19.61 -6.22
CA ALA A 144 -6.75 20.85 -5.43
C ALA A 144 -5.54 21.77 -5.69
N ALA A 145 -4.39 21.22 -6.09
CA ALA A 145 -3.20 22.01 -6.38
C ALA A 145 -3.35 22.90 -7.62
N GLU A 146 -4.31 22.60 -8.51
CA GLU A 146 -4.67 23.48 -9.63
C GLU A 146 -5.33 24.76 -9.11
N GLU A 147 -6.28 24.63 -8.17
CA GLU A 147 -7.00 25.76 -7.55
C GLU A 147 -6.09 26.67 -6.70
N HIS A 148 -5.02 26.10 -6.14
CA HIS A 148 -4.04 26.82 -5.31
C HIS A 148 -2.78 27.26 -6.05
N GLU A 149 -2.71 27.10 -7.38
CA GLU A 149 -1.58 27.49 -8.22
C GLU A 149 -0.22 26.89 -7.81
N CYS A 150 -0.22 25.73 -7.13
CA CYS A 150 0.97 25.04 -6.61
C CYS A 150 1.19 23.64 -7.21
N THR A 151 0.72 23.46 -8.44
CA THR A 151 0.68 22.15 -9.11
C THR A 151 2.06 21.52 -9.29
N ALA A 152 3.11 22.30 -9.58
CA ALA A 152 4.45 21.78 -9.82
C ALA A 152 5.09 21.20 -8.54
N GLU A 153 4.93 21.90 -7.43
CA GLU A 153 5.41 21.50 -6.11
C GLU A 153 4.65 20.27 -5.61
N VAL A 154 3.32 20.29 -5.69
CA VAL A 154 2.48 19.17 -5.24
C VAL A 154 2.72 17.93 -6.09
N LEU A 155 2.86 18.06 -7.42
CA LEU A 155 3.19 16.93 -8.28
C LEU A 155 4.51 16.27 -7.88
N THR A 156 5.51 17.08 -7.53
CA THR A 156 6.81 16.59 -7.04
C THR A 156 6.64 15.85 -5.70
N ILE A 157 5.88 16.43 -4.77
CA ILE A 157 5.62 15.81 -3.46
C ILE A 157 4.89 14.47 -3.62
N VAL A 158 3.83 14.41 -4.43
CA VAL A 158 3.09 13.16 -4.71
C VAL A 158 3.99 12.11 -5.33
N SER A 159 4.86 12.51 -6.26
CA SER A 159 5.84 11.61 -6.88
C SER A 159 6.80 11.03 -5.84
N MET A 160 7.29 11.86 -4.91
CA MET A 160 8.19 11.44 -3.83
C MET A 160 7.49 10.55 -2.77
N LEU A 161 6.19 10.75 -2.53
CA LEU A 161 5.40 9.90 -1.64
C LEU A 161 5.04 8.53 -2.25
N SER A 162 5.01 8.45 -3.58
CA SER A 162 4.67 7.22 -4.31
C SER A 162 5.82 6.22 -4.38
N VAL A 163 7.04 6.64 -4.01
CA VAL A 163 8.24 5.79 -3.97
C VAL A 163 8.59 5.39 -2.52
N PRO A 164 9.32 4.29 -2.31
CA PRO A 164 9.86 3.97 -0.99
C PRO A 164 10.73 5.10 -0.45
N SER A 165 10.89 5.14 0.89
CA SER A 165 11.70 6.14 1.58
C SER A 165 13.05 6.39 0.88
N VAL A 166 13.27 7.63 0.45
CA VAL A 166 14.50 8.07 -0.21
C VAL A 166 15.69 8.18 0.74
N PHE A 167 15.42 8.31 2.04
CA PHE A 167 16.46 8.36 3.05
C PHE A 167 16.97 6.95 3.39
N TYR A 168 18.27 6.74 3.22
CA TYR A 168 18.97 5.53 3.63
C TYR A 168 19.61 5.73 5.00
N ARG A 169 19.26 4.90 5.98
CA ARG A 169 19.73 5.02 7.37
C ARG A 169 20.26 3.67 7.90
N PRO A 170 21.50 3.29 7.55
CA PRO A 170 22.13 2.05 8.05
C PRO A 170 22.38 2.13 9.56
N LYS A 171 22.22 0.99 10.26
CA LYS A 171 22.37 0.93 11.73
C LYS A 171 23.78 1.31 12.23
N GLU A 172 24.80 1.04 11.44
CA GLU A 172 26.20 1.32 11.80
C GLU A 172 26.60 2.79 11.60
N ARG A 173 25.87 3.54 10.75
CA ARG A 173 26.20 4.93 10.39
C ARG A 173 24.99 5.85 10.52
N GLN A 174 24.27 5.71 11.63
CA GLN A 174 23.06 6.50 11.89
C GLN A 174 23.37 7.99 12.00
N GLU A 175 24.38 8.36 12.79
CA GLU A 175 24.77 9.77 13.01
C GLU A 175 25.16 10.48 11.71
N GLU A 176 25.97 9.84 10.86
CA GLU A 176 26.35 10.39 9.54
C GLU A 176 25.13 10.59 8.63
N SER A 177 24.20 9.64 8.65
CA SER A 177 22.98 9.68 7.82
C SER A 177 22.02 10.77 8.29
N ASP A 178 21.90 10.93 9.61
CA ASP A 178 21.04 11.95 10.23
C ASP A 178 21.62 13.35 9.96
N ALA A 179 22.95 13.54 10.09
CA ALA A 179 23.63 14.78 9.72
C ALA A 179 23.53 15.12 8.23
N ALA A 180 23.48 14.12 7.35
CA ALA A 180 23.22 14.34 5.92
C ALA A 180 21.77 14.77 5.66
N ARG A 181 20.81 14.15 6.37
CA ARG A 181 19.38 14.49 6.26
C ARG A 181 19.08 15.90 6.77
N GLU A 182 19.72 16.34 7.85
CA GLU A 182 19.53 17.69 8.42
C GLU A 182 19.76 18.81 7.40
N LYS A 183 20.67 18.62 6.44
CA LYS A 183 20.95 19.62 5.38
C LYS A 183 19.75 19.90 4.47
N PHE A 184 18.85 18.93 4.35
CA PHE A 184 17.67 19.02 3.50
C PHE A 184 16.38 19.27 4.29
N PHE A 185 16.47 19.22 5.62
CA PHE A 185 15.32 19.32 6.50
C PHE A 185 14.71 20.72 6.44
N VAL A 186 13.41 20.76 6.15
CA VAL A 186 12.61 21.97 6.24
C VAL A 186 11.86 21.92 7.58
N PRO A 187 12.08 22.88 8.49
CA PRO A 187 11.33 22.96 9.74
C PRO A 187 9.82 22.92 9.47
N GLU A 188 9.08 22.25 10.34
CA GLU A 188 7.60 22.16 10.32
C GLU A 188 6.98 21.28 9.21
N SER A 189 7.73 20.82 8.19
CA SER A 189 7.13 19.99 7.12
C SER A 189 8.07 18.94 6.51
N ASP A 190 7.71 17.67 6.71
CA ASP A 190 8.33 16.53 6.02
C ASP A 190 8.01 16.52 4.52
N HIS A 191 6.84 17.00 4.10
CA HIS A 191 6.48 17.09 2.68
C HIS A 191 7.36 18.10 1.94
N LEU A 192 7.62 19.26 2.56
CA LEU A 192 8.54 20.25 1.99
C LEU A 192 9.99 19.77 2.02
N THR A 193 10.36 18.95 3.01
CA THR A 193 11.65 18.26 3.03
C THR A 193 11.81 17.36 1.80
N LEU A 194 10.79 16.59 1.41
CA LEU A 194 10.84 15.77 0.19
C LEU A 194 10.97 16.61 -1.09
N LEU A 195 10.25 17.73 -1.17
CA LEU A 195 10.35 18.68 -2.28
C LEU A 195 11.77 19.26 -2.38
N HIS A 196 12.35 19.66 -1.24
CA HIS A 196 13.68 20.23 -1.19
C HIS A 196 14.75 19.20 -1.61
N VAL A 197 14.66 17.96 -1.14
CA VAL A 197 15.55 16.85 -1.56
C VAL A 197 15.49 16.65 -3.07
N TYR A 198 14.30 16.56 -3.65
CA TYR A 198 14.16 16.37 -5.11
C TYR A 198 14.74 17.54 -5.90
N THR A 199 14.49 18.77 -5.44
CA THR A 199 15.01 19.98 -6.09
C THR A 199 16.53 20.01 -6.07
N GLN A 200 17.15 19.69 -4.92
CA GLN A 200 18.61 19.61 -4.82
C GLN A 200 19.17 18.47 -5.67
N TRP A 201 18.51 17.31 -5.74
CA TRP A 201 18.92 16.22 -6.62
C TRP A 201 18.91 16.65 -8.09
N LYS A 202 17.86 17.35 -8.53
CA LYS A 202 17.73 17.85 -9.91
C LYS A 202 18.80 18.89 -10.27
N ILE A 203 19.22 19.73 -9.33
CA ILE A 203 20.28 20.75 -9.54
C ILE A 203 21.66 20.09 -9.64
N ASN A 204 21.90 19.01 -8.88
CA ASN A 204 23.18 18.31 -8.83
C ASN A 204 23.29 17.16 -9.84
N GLN A 205 22.34 17.06 -10.77
CA GLN A 205 22.33 16.09 -11.87
C GLN A 205 23.14 16.61 -13.06
#